data_AF-A0A0R2PQ30-F1
#
_entry.id   AF-A0A0R2PQ30-F1
#
_cell.length_a   1.000
_cell.length_b   1.000
_cell.length_c   1.000
_cell.angle_alpha   90.00
_cell.angle_beta   90.00
_cell.angle_gamma   90.00
#
_symmetry.space_group_name_H-M   'P 1'
#
loop_
_entity.id
_entity.type
_entity.pdbx_description
1 polymer ?
#
loop_
_entity_poly.entity_id
_entity_poly.type
_entity_poly.pdbx_seq_one_letter_code
_entity_poly.pdbx_strand_id
1 'polypeptide(L)'
;MILGCGRAGVLTEVEVETVVETVVETVDATVLDATVLGGFVVVAPARGSASVVETTTLVGTATLVGTASLVDSTSVDCGAVSTVPQPPTTTSNHAAGNQRLSTRLRRASARLIPLEAMSRRWLLVGSLLMGVVTGCGSTPVETDGVARFILSQDYPLPTLAAPEPSLPTSVTGADGVVVKVTDSSRIIVLNQAIAEIVVSLGLQNLIIGRDATTTLDSLADIAEVSSGHDISAERVLSLRPSVVIGDTRTGPREAIEQLRSAGVPVLLAPEVWSLSALPQRVSMIAEALGVPSAGQALIEVSEQAVAQALQDVAAYTSVPRVAFLYVRGSASVYLLGGSGSGADELLAAAGAIDIGAANGLPAFTPLTAEAIVQVDPDVLLVMTRGLDSVGGIDGLLALPGISSTRAAKSRAVIAVDDDLLLSFGPRTGALISRLAELLDMYSSDT
;
A
#
# COMPACT_ATOMS: atom_id res chain seq x y z
N MET A 1 -68.13 -24.45 5.22
CA MET A 1 -68.11 -24.90 3.80
C MET A 1 -67.33 -23.84 3.03
N ILE A 2 -66.37 -24.26 2.19
CA ILE A 2 -65.45 -23.54 1.25
C ILE A 2 -66.07 -22.24 0.64
N LEU A 3 -65.44 -21.10 0.27
CA LEU A 3 -64.06 -20.64 -0.11
C LEU A 3 -63.69 -19.32 0.67
N GLY A 4 -62.56 -18.59 0.52
CA GLY A 4 -61.29 -18.69 -0.26
C GLY A 4 -60.49 -17.35 -0.31
N CYS A 5 -59.36 -17.29 -1.04
CA CYS A 5 -58.39 -16.16 -1.20
C CYS A 5 -57.61 -15.71 0.07
N GLY A 6 -56.37 -15.20 0.00
CA GLY A 6 -55.44 -15.13 -1.15
C GLY A 6 -54.26 -14.13 -0.99
N ARG A 7 -53.06 -14.66 -0.68
CA ARG A 7 -51.70 -14.07 -0.88
C ARG A 7 -51.26 -12.81 -0.09
N ALA A 8 -50.01 -12.83 0.36
CA ALA A 8 -49.25 -11.71 0.92
C ALA A 8 -47.85 -11.64 0.29
N GLY A 9 -47.20 -10.46 0.37
CA GLY A 9 -45.76 -10.27 0.28
C GLY A 9 -45.16 -9.78 -1.05
N VAL A 10 -44.74 -8.50 -1.08
CA VAL A 10 -43.43 -7.99 -1.56
C VAL A 10 -43.08 -6.76 -0.70
N LEU A 11 -41.78 -6.50 -0.49
CA LEU A 11 -41.20 -5.46 0.38
C LEU A 11 -40.50 -4.35 -0.43
N THR A 12 -40.70 -3.09 -0.03
CA THR A 12 -39.85 -1.87 -0.13
C THR A 12 -40.64 -0.78 0.64
N GLU A 13 -40.09 0.21 1.36
CA GLU A 13 -38.76 0.84 1.49
C GLU A 13 -38.71 1.49 2.90
N VAL A 14 -37.54 1.61 3.56
CA VAL A 14 -37.45 2.07 4.97
C VAL A 14 -36.26 3.02 5.19
N GLU A 15 -36.49 4.07 5.99
CA GLU A 15 -35.53 4.95 6.69
C GLU A 15 -34.62 5.90 5.88
N VAL A 16 -35.14 7.10 5.56
CA VAL A 16 -34.38 8.37 5.62
C VAL A 16 -35.29 9.53 6.08
N GLU A 17 -35.86 9.48 7.31
CA GLU A 17 -36.63 10.62 7.84
C GLU A 17 -36.63 10.71 9.38
N THR A 18 -35.47 10.97 10.00
CA THR A 18 -35.41 11.27 11.46
C THR A 18 -34.21 12.16 11.85
N VAL A 19 -34.01 13.28 11.15
CA VAL A 19 -33.02 14.33 11.55
C VAL A 19 -33.60 15.76 11.46
N VAL A 20 -34.73 15.96 10.77
CA VAL A 20 -35.26 17.31 10.47
C VAL A 20 -36.11 17.91 11.60
N GLU A 21 -36.70 17.08 12.47
CA GLU A 21 -37.71 17.55 13.44
C GLU A 21 -37.10 18.23 14.69
N THR A 22 -35.82 18.01 15.00
CA THR A 22 -35.18 18.49 16.24
C THR A 22 -34.59 19.91 16.17
N VAL A 23 -34.63 20.58 15.01
CA VAL A 23 -33.99 21.91 14.81
C VAL A 23 -35.01 23.07 14.78
N VAL A 24 -36.31 22.76 14.68
CA VAL A 24 -37.36 23.79 14.47
C VAL A 24 -37.93 24.35 15.78
N GLU A 25 -37.65 23.75 16.94
CA GLU A 25 -38.31 24.13 18.21
C GLU A 25 -37.63 25.29 18.99
N THR A 26 -36.52 25.87 18.50
CA THR A 26 -35.77 26.93 19.22
C THR A 26 -35.30 28.11 18.37
N VAL A 27 -36.14 28.68 17.50
CA VAL A 27 -35.95 30.05 16.98
C VAL A 27 -37.31 30.78 16.90
N ASP A 28 -37.38 31.97 17.49
CA ASP A 28 -38.60 32.79 17.52
C ASP A 28 -38.92 33.41 16.14
N ALA A 29 -40.20 33.57 15.83
CA ALA A 29 -40.68 33.72 14.46
C ALA A 29 -40.72 35.19 13.97
N THR A 30 -39.72 35.61 13.20
CA THR A 30 -39.81 36.83 12.36
C THR A 30 -39.16 36.68 10.98
N VAL A 31 -40.01 36.43 9.98
CA VAL A 31 -39.90 36.79 8.55
C VAL A 31 -38.52 36.68 7.88
N LEU A 32 -38.27 35.56 7.18
CA LEU A 32 -37.31 35.47 6.07
C LEU A 32 -37.74 34.37 5.07
N ASP A 33 -37.68 34.67 3.77
CA ASP A 33 -37.85 33.69 2.69
C ASP A 33 -36.56 32.89 2.50
N ALA A 34 -36.65 31.57 2.37
CA ALA A 34 -35.50 30.68 2.15
C ALA A 34 -35.73 29.80 0.90
N THR A 35 -34.76 29.79 -0.02
CA THR A 35 -34.77 28.93 -1.21
C THR A 35 -33.55 28.01 -1.20
N VAL A 36 -33.77 26.70 -1.28
CA VAL A 36 -32.71 25.68 -1.25
C VAL A 36 -32.24 25.36 -2.66
N LEU A 37 -30.94 25.46 -2.91
CA LEU A 37 -30.27 24.94 -4.10
C LEU A 37 -28.97 24.22 -3.72
N GLY A 38 -28.86 22.94 -4.03
CA GLY A 38 -27.58 22.22 -4.05
C GLY A 38 -26.84 22.07 -2.71
N GLY A 39 -27.56 21.95 -1.58
CA GLY A 39 -26.95 21.59 -0.30
C GLY A 39 -26.31 22.74 0.51
N PHE A 40 -26.45 23.99 0.07
CA PHE A 40 -26.01 25.17 0.81
C PHE A 40 -27.19 26.08 1.17
N VAL A 41 -27.18 26.65 2.38
CA VAL A 41 -28.11 27.70 2.80
C VAL A 41 -27.43 29.06 2.58
N VAL A 42 -27.97 29.86 1.67
CA VAL A 42 -27.47 31.23 1.39
C VAL A 42 -28.42 32.24 2.03
N VAL A 43 -27.95 32.94 3.05
CA VAL A 43 -28.68 34.05 3.70
C VAL A 43 -28.18 35.37 3.11
N ALA A 44 -29.07 36.13 2.46
CA ALA A 44 -28.74 37.43 1.87
C ALA A 44 -29.33 38.58 2.71
N PRO A 45 -28.54 39.48 3.30
CA PRO A 45 -29.05 40.64 4.01
C PRO A 45 -29.49 41.75 3.03
N ALA A 46 -30.57 42.46 3.37
CA ALA A 46 -31.00 43.63 2.64
C ALA A 46 -30.05 44.82 2.88
N ARG A 47 -29.10 45.01 1.95
CA ARG A 47 -28.07 46.08 1.87
C ARG A 47 -26.87 45.90 2.82
N GLY A 48 -25.67 45.79 2.23
CA GLY A 48 -24.38 45.90 2.93
C GLY A 48 -23.48 44.70 2.65
N SER A 49 -22.23 44.98 2.28
CA SER A 49 -21.11 44.06 2.01
C SER A 49 -21.16 42.69 2.70
N ALA A 50 -21.03 41.62 1.91
CA ALA A 50 -20.89 40.26 2.41
C ALA A 50 -19.48 39.98 2.98
N SER A 51 -19.41 39.23 4.07
CA SER A 51 -18.22 38.51 4.54
C SER A 51 -18.54 37.02 4.64
N VAL A 52 -17.61 36.17 4.21
CA VAL A 52 -17.70 34.71 4.35
C VAL A 52 -17.04 34.32 5.67
N VAL A 53 -17.74 33.56 6.50
CA VAL A 53 -17.20 32.97 7.73
C VAL A 53 -17.18 31.45 7.54
N GLU A 54 -15.99 30.86 7.50
CA GLU A 54 -15.86 29.40 7.68
C GLU A 54 -16.17 29.07 9.14
N THR A 55 -17.23 28.30 9.37
CA THR A 55 -17.59 27.82 10.71
C THR A 55 -16.96 26.45 10.94
N THR A 56 -15.82 26.43 11.63
CA THR A 56 -15.23 25.18 12.14
C THR A 56 -16.15 24.58 13.20
N THR A 57 -16.58 23.33 12.98
CA THR A 57 -17.45 22.60 13.91
C THR A 57 -16.71 22.25 15.20
N LEU A 58 -16.98 23.01 16.27
CA LEU A 58 -16.49 22.72 17.62
C LEU A 58 -17.59 22.02 18.43
N VAL A 59 -17.53 20.69 18.50
CA VAL A 59 -18.38 19.88 19.40
C VAL A 59 -17.66 19.73 20.73
N GLY A 60 -18.10 20.47 21.75
CA GLY A 60 -17.53 20.39 23.09
C GLY A 60 -18.30 21.19 24.12
N THR A 61 -18.91 20.50 25.10
CA THR A 61 -19.61 21.12 26.22
C THR A 61 -18.63 21.73 27.22
N ALA A 62 -18.58 23.06 27.31
CA ALA A 62 -17.82 23.78 28.33
C ALA A 62 -18.69 24.82 29.05
N THR A 63 -19.07 24.53 30.30
CA THR A 63 -19.74 25.49 31.17
C THR A 63 -18.73 26.52 31.68
N LEU A 64 -18.73 27.72 31.08
CA LEU A 64 -17.89 28.84 31.53
C LEU A 64 -18.75 29.90 32.23
N VAL A 65 -18.72 29.87 33.56
CA VAL A 65 -19.17 30.99 34.39
C VAL A 65 -18.03 32.00 34.45
N GLY A 66 -18.20 33.17 33.84
CA GLY A 66 -17.18 34.22 33.83
C GLY A 66 -17.68 35.55 33.28
N THR A 67 -17.98 36.48 34.18
CA THR A 67 -18.31 37.87 33.82
C THR A 67 -17.05 38.66 33.52
N ALA A 68 -16.99 39.33 32.35
CA ALA A 68 -15.98 40.34 32.06
C ALA A 68 -16.61 41.54 31.33
N SER A 69 -16.23 42.75 31.74
CA SER A 69 -16.85 44.00 31.30
C SER A 69 -16.29 44.52 29.98
N LEU A 70 -17.13 45.18 29.19
CA LEU A 70 -16.71 46.10 28.14
C LEU A 70 -15.90 47.26 28.75
N VAL A 71 -14.75 47.59 28.13
CA VAL A 71 -14.06 48.89 28.25
C VAL A 71 -13.53 49.25 26.85
N ASP A 72 -13.48 50.56 26.59
CA ASP A 72 -13.51 51.18 25.27
C ASP A 72 -12.12 51.56 24.71
N SER A 73 -12.06 51.69 23.38
CA SER A 73 -11.12 52.51 22.59
C SER A 73 -9.60 52.29 22.69
N THR A 74 -8.96 52.11 21.53
CA THR A 74 -7.96 53.08 21.01
C THR A 74 -7.64 52.81 19.54
N SER A 75 -7.34 53.88 18.81
CA SER A 75 -7.12 53.94 17.36
C SER A 75 -5.68 53.59 16.93
N VAL A 76 -5.49 52.93 15.78
CA VAL A 76 -4.22 52.95 15.01
C VAL A 76 -4.50 53.06 13.50
N ASP A 77 -3.61 53.79 12.82
CA ASP A 77 -3.57 54.26 11.43
C ASP A 77 -4.01 53.35 10.27
N CYS A 78 -4.43 54.03 9.20
CA CYS A 78 -4.44 53.51 7.83
C CYS A 78 -3.07 53.69 7.17
N GLY A 79 -2.42 52.62 6.72
CA GLY A 79 -1.15 52.73 5.97
C GLY A 79 -0.78 51.48 5.17
N ALA A 80 -0.40 51.71 3.91
CA ALA A 80 0.26 50.79 2.96
C ALA A 80 -0.54 49.55 2.46
N VAL A 81 -0.92 49.62 1.18
CA VAL A 81 -1.19 48.44 0.34
C VAL A 81 0.06 47.56 0.28
N SER A 82 -0.08 46.27 0.57
CA SER A 82 0.92 45.25 0.23
C SER A 82 0.24 44.07 -0.45
N THR A 83 0.80 43.61 -1.56
CA THR A 83 0.25 42.55 -2.40
C THR A 83 0.41 41.18 -1.74
N VAL A 84 -0.70 40.47 -1.53
CA VAL A 84 -0.71 39.08 -1.06
C VAL A 84 -0.13 38.16 -2.15
N PRO A 85 0.91 37.35 -1.88
CA PRO A 85 1.34 36.29 -2.79
C PRO A 85 0.34 35.14 -2.78
N GLN A 86 -0.03 34.61 -3.95
CA GLN A 86 -0.82 33.39 -4.02
C GLN A 86 -0.01 32.15 -3.59
N PRO A 87 -0.65 31.13 -2.99
CA PRO A 87 0.02 29.87 -2.68
C PRO A 87 0.44 29.15 -3.97
N PRO A 88 1.61 28.49 -4.00
CA PRO A 88 2.06 27.76 -5.18
C PRO A 88 1.21 26.52 -5.43
N THR A 89 0.77 26.34 -6.66
CA THR A 89 0.19 25.08 -7.14
C THR A 89 1.25 23.99 -7.18
N THR A 90 1.13 23.00 -6.29
CA THR A 90 2.00 21.82 -6.30
C THR A 90 1.60 20.86 -7.41
N THR A 91 2.26 20.96 -8.57
CA THR A 91 2.27 19.89 -9.57
C THR A 91 3.08 18.70 -9.05
N SER A 92 2.50 17.50 -9.11
CA SER A 92 3.11 16.26 -8.62
C SER A 92 4.27 15.81 -9.52
N ASN A 93 5.49 16.21 -9.17
CA ASN A 93 6.71 15.87 -9.89
C ASN A 93 7.22 14.45 -9.59
N HIS A 94 6.39 13.41 -9.76
CA HIS A 94 6.86 12.01 -9.67
C HIS A 94 7.95 11.67 -10.71
N ALA A 95 7.98 12.36 -11.86
CA ALA A 95 9.00 12.16 -12.89
C ALA A 95 10.43 12.63 -12.49
N ALA A 96 10.57 13.47 -11.45
CA ALA A 96 11.85 14.12 -11.13
C ALA A 96 12.83 13.26 -10.32
N GLY A 97 12.36 12.21 -9.64
CA GLY A 97 13.20 11.27 -8.90
C GLY A 97 14.05 10.40 -9.82
N ASN A 98 13.39 9.68 -10.74
CA ASN A 98 14.03 8.70 -11.62
C ASN A 98 15.05 9.32 -12.60
N GLN A 99 14.91 10.62 -12.93
CA GLN A 99 15.89 11.33 -13.75
C GLN A 99 17.23 11.63 -13.04
N ARG A 100 17.26 11.66 -11.70
CA ARG A 100 18.49 11.92 -10.92
C ARG A 100 19.39 10.70 -10.78
N LEU A 101 18.80 9.50 -10.78
CA LEU A 101 19.53 8.23 -10.82
C LEU A 101 20.20 7.99 -12.19
N SER A 102 19.45 8.16 -13.28
CA SER A 102 19.94 7.94 -14.64
C SER A 102 21.04 8.91 -15.10
N THR A 103 21.10 10.13 -14.54
CA THR A 103 22.14 11.12 -14.89
C THR A 103 23.49 10.90 -14.22
N ARG A 104 23.57 10.18 -13.09
CA ARG A 104 24.86 9.82 -12.46
C ARG A 104 25.55 8.65 -13.17
N LEU A 105 24.79 7.68 -13.66
CA LEU A 105 25.34 6.49 -14.35
C LEU A 105 25.94 6.82 -15.73
N ARG A 106 25.49 7.90 -16.40
CA ARG A 106 25.99 8.30 -17.74
C ARG A 106 27.36 9.02 -17.77
N ARG A 107 28.07 9.17 -16.64
CA ARG A 107 29.38 9.85 -16.60
C ARG A 107 30.58 8.95 -16.28
N ALA A 108 30.38 7.64 -16.13
CA ALA A 108 31.42 6.70 -15.67
C ALA A 108 31.84 5.65 -16.71
N SER A 109 31.96 6.02 -17.99
CA SER A 109 32.38 5.08 -19.05
C SER A 109 33.16 5.77 -20.19
N ALA A 110 34.41 6.17 -19.90
CA ALA A 110 35.32 6.69 -20.92
C ALA A 110 36.81 6.37 -20.59
N ARG A 111 37.24 5.15 -20.91
CA ARG A 111 38.65 4.75 -21.11
C ARG A 111 38.69 3.39 -21.82
N LEU A 112 38.73 3.44 -23.16
CA LEU A 112 38.99 2.27 -24.00
C LEU A 112 40.50 2.00 -24.04
N ILE A 113 40.88 0.72 -23.98
CA ILE A 113 42.25 0.24 -24.26
C ILE A 113 42.18 -0.57 -25.57
N PRO A 114 42.98 -0.25 -26.60
CA PRO A 114 42.96 -1.01 -27.85
C PRO A 114 43.75 -2.32 -27.73
N LEU A 115 43.18 -3.42 -28.21
CA LEU A 115 43.86 -4.71 -28.36
C LEU A 115 44.02 -5.06 -29.85
N GLU A 116 44.87 -4.29 -30.55
CA GLU A 116 45.47 -4.73 -31.81
C GLU A 116 46.82 -5.43 -31.53
N ALA A 117 46.79 -6.74 -31.31
CA ALA A 117 47.87 -7.67 -31.66
C ALA A 117 47.59 -9.09 -31.13
N MET A 118 47.11 -9.98 -32.00
CA MET A 118 47.78 -11.28 -32.24
C MET A 118 47.11 -11.96 -33.43
N SER A 119 47.87 -12.12 -34.52
CA SER A 119 47.39 -12.74 -35.74
C SER A 119 48.26 -13.93 -36.14
N ARG A 120 47.64 -14.83 -36.90
CA ARG A 120 48.22 -15.80 -37.85
C ARG A 120 48.74 -17.16 -37.37
N ARG A 121 48.16 -18.15 -38.07
CA ARG A 121 48.48 -19.59 -38.22
C ARG A 121 47.75 -20.47 -37.19
N TRP A 122 46.99 -21.48 -37.60
CA TRP A 122 47.20 -22.40 -38.74
C TRP A 122 46.05 -22.46 -39.78
N LEU A 123 46.32 -23.07 -40.94
CA LEU A 123 45.40 -23.23 -42.07
C LEU A 123 45.03 -24.71 -42.31
N LEU A 124 43.74 -24.94 -42.59
CA LEU A 124 43.16 -25.87 -43.58
C LEU A 124 43.62 -27.35 -43.66
N VAL A 125 42.74 -28.25 -43.20
CA VAL A 125 42.12 -29.38 -43.96
C VAL A 125 40.72 -29.57 -43.34
N GLY A 126 39.60 -29.86 -44.04
CA GLY A 126 39.33 -29.94 -45.47
C GLY A 126 37.99 -30.67 -45.73
N SER A 127 37.08 -30.00 -46.45
CA SER A 127 35.98 -30.60 -47.25
C SER A 127 34.77 -31.31 -46.58
N LEU A 128 33.60 -30.69 -46.83
CA LEU A 128 32.41 -31.31 -47.44
C LEU A 128 31.54 -32.29 -46.61
N LEU A 129 30.44 -31.78 -46.05
CA LEU A 129 29.19 -32.53 -45.88
C LEU A 129 27.99 -31.59 -46.03
N MET A 130 27.18 -31.82 -47.06
CA MET A 130 25.98 -31.04 -47.37
C MET A 130 24.81 -31.64 -46.57
N GLY A 131 24.46 -31.02 -45.45
CA GLY A 131 23.45 -31.52 -44.50
C GLY A 131 22.28 -30.54 -44.38
N VAL A 132 21.09 -31.05 -44.72
CA VAL A 132 19.78 -30.38 -44.71
C VAL A 132 19.60 -29.34 -43.58
N VAL A 133 19.31 -28.09 -43.96
CA VAL A 133 18.81 -27.07 -43.02
C VAL A 133 17.32 -27.34 -42.75
N THR A 134 17.03 -28.27 -41.83
CA THR A 134 15.78 -28.24 -41.09
C THR A 134 15.87 -27.11 -40.09
N GLY A 135 15.20 -25.99 -40.37
CA GLY A 135 15.13 -24.89 -39.43
C GLY A 135 14.45 -25.35 -38.14
N CYS A 136 15.17 -25.28 -37.01
CA CYS A 136 14.53 -25.25 -35.71
C CYS A 136 13.76 -23.93 -35.61
N GLY A 137 12.49 -23.95 -36.02
CA GLY A 137 11.54 -22.99 -35.47
C GLY A 137 11.52 -23.22 -33.96
N SER A 138 11.85 -22.20 -33.18
CA SER A 138 11.58 -22.19 -31.75
C SER A 138 10.07 -22.23 -31.58
N THR A 139 9.52 -23.42 -31.35
CA THR A 139 8.17 -23.53 -30.81
C THR A 139 8.13 -22.74 -29.50
N PRO A 140 7.15 -21.85 -29.29
CA PRO A 140 6.91 -21.30 -27.97
C PRO A 140 6.86 -22.44 -26.96
N VAL A 141 7.52 -22.28 -25.82
CA VAL A 141 7.47 -23.28 -24.75
C VAL A 141 6.02 -23.33 -24.28
N GLU A 142 5.33 -24.43 -24.60
CA GLU A 142 3.99 -24.71 -24.11
C GLU A 142 4.08 -24.78 -22.57
N THR A 143 3.70 -23.68 -21.93
CA THR A 143 3.81 -23.54 -20.48
C THR A 143 2.73 -24.41 -19.85
N ASP A 144 3.11 -25.57 -19.33
CA ASP A 144 2.25 -26.43 -18.50
C ASP A 144 1.47 -25.54 -17.52
N GLY A 145 0.14 -25.54 -17.66
CA GLY A 145 -0.81 -24.56 -17.10
C GLY A 145 -1.04 -24.68 -15.59
N VAL A 146 0.08 -24.67 -14.85
CA VAL A 146 0.19 -24.72 -13.39
C VAL A 146 0.59 -23.33 -12.92
N ALA A 147 -0.10 -22.81 -11.91
CA ALA A 147 0.23 -21.51 -11.33
C ALA A 147 1.67 -21.49 -10.80
N ARG A 148 2.35 -20.36 -11.00
CA ARG A 148 3.69 -20.14 -10.49
C ARG A 148 3.58 -19.50 -9.12
N PHE A 149 4.09 -20.18 -8.11
CA PHE A 149 4.05 -19.71 -6.72
C PHE A 149 5.35 -18.98 -6.37
N ILE A 150 5.23 -17.86 -5.67
CA ILE A 150 6.33 -17.15 -4.99
C ILE A 150 6.00 -17.19 -3.50
N LEU A 151 6.65 -18.08 -2.73
CA LEU A 151 6.36 -18.29 -1.31
C LEU A 151 7.33 -17.46 -0.45
N SER A 152 6.84 -16.83 0.63
CA SER A 152 7.66 -15.91 1.42
C SER A 152 8.84 -16.60 2.12
N GLN A 153 8.67 -17.88 2.47
CA GLN A 153 9.70 -18.76 3.05
C GLN A 153 10.97 -18.91 2.19
N ASP A 154 10.87 -18.73 0.87
CA ASP A 154 12.00 -18.85 -0.06
C ASP A 154 12.88 -17.58 -0.06
N TYR A 155 12.41 -16.51 0.60
CA TYR A 155 13.05 -15.20 0.69
C TYR A 155 13.38 -14.87 2.15
N PRO A 156 14.60 -15.21 2.62
CA PRO A 156 15.01 -14.91 3.99
C PRO A 156 15.17 -13.41 4.21
N LEU A 157 14.90 -12.96 5.44
CA LEU A 157 15.08 -11.57 5.82
C LEU A 157 16.57 -11.17 5.87
N PRO A 158 16.95 -9.98 5.36
CA PRO A 158 18.25 -9.41 5.65
C PRO A 158 18.28 -8.99 7.12
N THR A 159 18.98 -9.75 7.95
CA THR A 159 19.06 -9.52 9.40
C THR A 159 20.40 -8.90 9.78
N LEU A 160 20.35 -7.70 10.37
CA LEU A 160 21.52 -7.01 10.91
C LEU A 160 21.92 -7.58 12.27
N ALA A 161 23.18 -7.34 12.66
CA ALA A 161 23.62 -7.64 14.01
C ALA A 161 22.86 -6.78 15.04
N ALA A 162 22.39 -7.39 16.12
CA ALA A 162 21.59 -6.72 17.15
C ALA A 162 22.31 -5.47 17.72
N PRO A 163 21.77 -4.27 17.51
CA PRO A 163 22.35 -3.02 18.01
C PRO A 163 22.00 -2.78 19.49
N GLU A 164 22.77 -1.93 20.16
CA GLU A 164 22.42 -1.41 21.49
C GLU A 164 21.52 -0.17 21.33
N PRO A 165 20.27 -0.16 21.88
CA PRO A 165 19.37 0.99 21.77
C PRO A 165 19.86 2.23 22.53
N SER A 166 19.92 3.36 21.83
CA SER A 166 20.11 4.68 22.44
C SER A 166 18.75 5.30 22.78
N LEU A 167 18.42 5.35 24.07
CA LEU A 167 17.13 5.82 24.60
C LEU A 167 17.35 6.90 25.69
N PRO A 168 16.39 7.81 25.92
CA PRO A 168 15.06 7.88 25.30
C PRO A 168 15.05 8.59 23.94
N THR A 169 14.08 8.24 23.10
CA THR A 169 13.79 8.92 21.83
C THR A 169 12.41 9.55 21.83
N SER A 170 12.15 10.42 20.86
CA SER A 170 10.83 11.03 20.63
C SER A 170 10.63 11.19 19.14
N VAL A 171 9.60 10.51 18.60
CA VAL A 171 9.31 10.42 17.16
C VAL A 171 7.85 10.78 16.95
N THR A 172 7.55 11.59 15.94
CA THR A 172 6.17 11.88 15.54
C THR A 172 5.68 10.76 14.62
N GLY A 173 4.61 10.07 15.02
CA GLY A 173 3.94 9.07 14.18
C GLY A 173 3.29 9.69 12.94
N ALA A 174 2.92 8.85 11.98
CA ALA A 174 2.22 9.28 10.76
C ALA A 174 0.81 9.83 11.04
N ASP A 175 0.26 9.58 12.24
CA ASP A 175 -0.96 10.17 12.76
C ASP A 175 -0.75 11.53 13.47
N GLY A 176 0.48 12.08 13.44
CA GLY A 176 0.83 13.36 14.03
C GLY A 176 1.09 13.33 15.54
N VAL A 177 1.00 12.16 16.19
CA VAL A 177 1.21 12.02 17.64
C VAL A 177 2.69 11.88 17.97
N VAL A 178 3.21 12.70 18.90
CA VAL A 178 4.58 12.56 19.41
C VAL A 178 4.66 11.38 20.38
N VAL A 179 5.39 10.34 20.00
CA VAL A 179 5.61 9.12 20.78
C VAL A 179 6.99 9.18 21.41
N LYS A 180 7.04 9.18 22.75
CA LYS A 180 8.29 9.09 23.51
C LYS A 180 8.55 7.64 23.92
N VAL A 181 9.68 7.08 23.50
CA VAL A 181 10.10 5.72 23.88
C VAL A 181 11.25 5.84 24.88
N THR A 182 11.06 5.27 26.07
CA THR A 182 12.08 5.21 27.13
C THR A 182 12.63 3.80 27.35
N ASP A 183 11.97 2.78 26.79
CA ASP A 183 12.28 1.36 26.92
C ASP A 183 11.79 0.63 25.66
N SER A 184 12.69 -0.08 24.96
CA SER A 184 12.37 -0.90 23.79
C SER A 184 12.54 -2.40 24.05
N SER A 185 12.67 -2.82 25.32
CA SER A 185 12.90 -4.23 25.69
C SER A 185 11.77 -5.19 25.36
N ARG A 186 10.54 -4.68 25.14
CA ARG A 186 9.30 -5.48 25.04
C ARG A 186 8.36 -4.87 24.00
N ILE A 187 8.68 -5.17 22.74
CA ILE A 187 8.04 -4.67 21.54
C ILE A 187 6.81 -5.54 21.21
N ILE A 188 5.73 -4.90 20.76
CA ILE A 188 4.63 -5.56 20.06
C ILE A 188 4.55 -5.01 18.64
N VAL A 189 4.47 -5.90 17.64
CA VAL A 189 4.43 -5.57 16.21
C VAL A 189 3.04 -5.88 15.64
N LEU A 190 2.44 -4.92 14.94
CA LEU A 190 1.03 -4.96 14.53
C LEU A 190 0.83 -4.94 13.01
N ASN A 191 1.70 -5.67 12.31
CA ASN A 191 1.48 -6.36 11.04
C ASN A 191 2.81 -6.98 10.56
N GLN A 192 2.72 -7.86 9.56
CA GLN A 192 3.84 -8.54 8.93
C GLN A 192 4.98 -7.60 8.49
N ALA A 193 4.69 -6.47 7.84
CA ALA A 193 5.72 -5.55 7.34
C ALA A 193 6.49 -4.83 8.46
N ILE A 194 5.79 -4.45 9.54
CA ILE A 194 6.42 -3.92 10.75
C ILE A 194 7.28 -5.00 11.42
N ALA A 195 6.78 -6.23 11.53
CA ALA A 195 7.51 -7.36 12.11
C ALA A 195 8.81 -7.66 11.35
N GLU A 196 8.76 -7.71 10.01
CA GLU A 196 9.93 -7.88 9.16
C GLU A 196 11.00 -6.81 9.40
N ILE A 197 10.61 -5.53 9.53
CA ILE A 197 11.56 -4.45 9.80
C ILE A 197 12.21 -4.62 11.18
N VAL A 198 11.44 -4.92 12.23
CA VAL A 198 12.00 -5.11 13.60
C VAL A 198 12.90 -6.33 13.69
N VAL A 199 12.57 -7.42 13.00
CA VAL A 199 13.44 -8.60 12.86
C VAL A 199 14.72 -8.25 12.09
N SER A 200 14.60 -7.57 10.94
CA SER A 200 15.74 -7.14 10.13
C SER A 200 16.68 -6.16 10.83
N LEU A 201 16.18 -5.31 11.74
CA LEU A 201 16.98 -4.46 12.62
C LEU A 201 17.77 -5.26 13.68
N GLY A 202 17.64 -6.58 13.74
CA GLY A 202 18.29 -7.45 14.72
C GLY A 202 17.58 -7.52 16.07
N LEU A 203 16.34 -7.02 16.17
CA LEU A 203 15.60 -6.84 17.44
C LEU A 203 14.54 -7.93 17.69
N GLN A 204 14.54 -9.04 16.94
CA GLN A 204 13.57 -10.13 17.08
C GLN A 204 13.37 -10.59 18.54
N ASN A 205 14.44 -10.72 19.31
CA ASN A 205 14.41 -11.20 20.70
C ASN A 205 13.68 -10.26 21.67
N LEU A 206 13.35 -9.04 21.26
CA LEU A 206 12.58 -8.06 22.04
C LEU A 206 11.09 -8.07 21.68
N ILE A 207 10.69 -8.79 20.63
CA ILE A 207 9.28 -8.93 20.24
C ILE A 207 8.61 -9.91 21.22
N ILE A 208 7.58 -9.44 21.93
CA ILE A 208 6.83 -10.24 22.91
C ILE A 208 5.36 -10.47 22.50
N GLY A 209 4.89 -9.79 21.46
CA GLY A 209 3.55 -9.98 20.92
C GLY A 209 3.47 -9.58 19.45
N ARG A 210 2.58 -10.23 18.71
CA ARG A 210 2.29 -9.99 17.29
C ARG A 210 0.78 -9.95 17.04
N ASP A 211 0.35 -9.36 15.94
CA ASP A 211 -1.01 -9.57 15.45
C ASP A 211 -1.15 -10.93 14.73
N ALA A 212 -2.39 -11.26 14.34
CA ALA A 212 -2.73 -12.48 13.61
C ALA A 212 -2.33 -12.44 12.12
N THR A 213 -1.96 -11.28 11.57
CA THR A 213 -1.49 -11.16 10.17
C THR A 213 0.02 -11.33 10.03
N THR A 214 0.76 -11.25 11.14
CA THR A 214 2.19 -11.57 11.18
C THR A 214 2.39 -13.08 11.23
N THR A 215 2.78 -13.68 10.10
CA THR A 215 2.97 -15.13 9.95
C THR A 215 4.42 -15.57 9.70
N LEU A 216 5.41 -14.73 10.04
CA LEU A 216 6.81 -15.14 10.13
C LEU A 216 7.01 -16.37 11.04
N ASP A 217 7.58 -17.45 10.49
CA ASP A 217 7.92 -18.68 11.24
C ASP A 217 8.73 -18.41 12.52
N SER A 218 9.66 -17.44 12.46
CA SER A 218 10.49 -17.07 13.61
C SER A 218 9.74 -16.36 14.75
N LEU A 219 8.47 -15.99 14.51
CA LEU A 219 7.54 -15.39 15.47
C LEU A 219 6.30 -16.27 15.74
N ALA A 220 6.27 -17.53 15.26
CA ALA A 220 5.10 -18.40 15.41
C ALA A 220 4.64 -18.56 16.87
N ASP A 221 5.61 -18.80 17.77
CA ASP A 221 5.39 -18.98 19.23
C ASP A 221 5.17 -17.66 20.00
N ILE A 222 5.23 -16.50 19.34
CA ILE A 222 4.99 -15.19 19.98
C ILE A 222 3.49 -14.98 20.20
N ALA A 223 3.14 -14.39 21.35
CA ALA A 223 1.76 -14.21 21.77
C ALA A 223 0.93 -13.34 20.81
N GLU A 224 -0.25 -13.82 20.42
CA GLU A 224 -1.13 -13.13 19.49
C GLU A 224 -2.09 -12.16 20.19
N VAL A 225 -2.05 -10.89 19.79
CA VAL A 225 -2.78 -9.78 20.44
C VAL A 225 -3.96 -9.22 19.65
N SER A 226 -4.35 -9.86 18.54
CA SER A 226 -5.51 -9.47 17.72
C SER A 226 -6.53 -10.60 17.55
N SER A 227 -7.63 -10.27 16.87
CA SER A 227 -8.61 -11.23 16.34
C SER A 227 -8.79 -10.92 14.85
N GLY A 228 -8.01 -11.58 13.99
CA GLY A 228 -7.83 -11.11 12.61
C GLY A 228 -7.15 -9.74 12.60
N HIS A 229 -7.74 -8.76 11.93
CA HIS A 229 -7.20 -7.39 11.86
C HIS A 229 -7.48 -6.54 13.12
N ASP A 230 -8.39 -6.95 14.01
CA ASP A 230 -8.81 -6.13 15.16
C ASP A 230 -7.90 -6.35 16.37
N ILE A 231 -7.18 -5.31 16.79
CA ILE A 231 -6.27 -5.34 17.94
C ILE A 231 -7.05 -5.37 19.26
N SER A 232 -6.70 -6.31 20.14
CA SER A 232 -7.26 -6.42 21.48
C SER A 232 -6.39 -5.66 22.50
N ALA A 233 -6.85 -4.49 22.92
CA ALA A 233 -6.16 -3.69 23.94
C ALA A 233 -5.94 -4.47 25.25
N GLU A 234 -6.87 -5.33 25.66
CA GLU A 234 -6.71 -6.20 26.83
C GLU A 234 -5.54 -7.17 26.68
N ARG A 235 -5.46 -7.89 25.55
CA ARG A 235 -4.34 -8.83 25.29
C ARG A 235 -3.02 -8.09 25.25
N VAL A 236 -2.95 -6.96 24.54
CA VAL A 236 -1.75 -6.10 24.51
C VAL A 236 -1.34 -5.69 25.92
N LEU A 237 -2.25 -5.14 26.73
CA LEU A 237 -1.94 -4.67 28.09
C LEU A 237 -1.53 -5.81 29.04
N SER A 238 -2.05 -7.03 28.85
CA SER A 238 -1.65 -8.21 29.65
C SER A 238 -0.17 -8.55 29.50
N LEU A 239 0.42 -8.30 28.32
CA LEU A 239 1.86 -8.44 28.03
C LEU A 239 2.68 -7.25 28.57
N ARG A 240 2.01 -6.18 29.03
CA ARG A 240 2.55 -4.96 29.66
C ARG A 240 3.57 -4.18 28.79
N PRO A 241 3.49 -4.14 27.45
CA PRO A 241 4.58 -3.78 26.53
C PRO A 241 5.30 -2.48 26.85
N SER A 242 6.56 -2.37 26.44
CA SER A 242 7.33 -1.12 26.52
C SER A 242 7.09 -0.20 25.34
N VAL A 243 6.78 -0.76 24.16
CA VAL A 243 6.36 -0.04 22.95
C VAL A 243 5.50 -0.95 22.07
N VAL A 244 4.52 -0.36 21.39
CA VAL A 244 3.67 -1.00 20.39
C VAL A 244 3.89 -0.27 19.06
N ILE A 245 4.09 -1.02 17.97
CA ILE A 245 4.34 -0.46 16.64
C ILE A 245 3.35 -1.07 15.64
N GLY A 246 2.60 -0.21 14.98
CA GLY A 246 1.72 -0.53 13.85
C GLY A 246 1.89 0.49 12.74
N ASP A 247 0.89 0.62 11.87
CA ASP A 247 0.79 1.68 10.87
C ASP A 247 -0.61 2.35 10.89
N THR A 248 -0.84 3.30 9.99
CA THR A 248 -2.11 4.05 9.93
C THR A 248 -3.36 3.22 9.65
N ARG A 249 -3.22 1.93 9.29
CA ARG A 249 -4.33 0.98 9.13
C ARG A 249 -4.61 0.17 10.40
N THR A 250 -3.71 0.17 11.37
CA THR A 250 -3.87 -0.60 12.61
C THR A 250 -5.07 -0.07 13.40
N GLY A 251 -6.02 -0.96 13.72
CA GLY A 251 -7.26 -0.60 14.41
C GLY A 251 -7.82 -1.76 15.27
N PRO A 252 -8.99 -1.59 15.90
CA PRO A 252 -9.85 -0.40 15.87
C PRO A 252 -9.21 0.80 16.58
N ARG A 253 -9.63 2.03 16.25
CA ARG A 253 -9.06 3.27 16.80
C ARG A 253 -9.15 3.31 18.32
N GLU A 254 -10.28 2.86 18.85
CA GLU A 254 -10.62 2.79 20.27
C GLU A 254 -9.60 1.93 21.05
N ALA A 255 -9.10 0.84 20.44
CA ALA A 255 -8.06 0.02 21.05
C ALA A 255 -6.72 0.77 21.12
N ILE A 256 -6.34 1.48 20.05
CA ILE A 256 -5.11 2.29 20.01
C ILE A 256 -5.17 3.45 21.03
N GLU A 257 -6.32 4.11 21.15
CA GLU A 257 -6.56 5.16 22.14
C GLU A 257 -6.50 4.61 23.56
N GLN A 258 -7.14 3.46 23.84
CA GLN A 258 -7.07 2.80 25.15
C GLN A 258 -5.62 2.46 25.57
N LEU A 259 -4.79 1.98 24.64
CA LEU A 259 -3.37 1.71 24.89
C LEU A 259 -2.60 2.98 25.25
N ARG A 260 -2.83 4.07 24.52
CA ARG A 260 -2.21 5.38 24.78
C ARG A 260 -2.67 5.96 26.12
N SER A 261 -3.96 5.86 26.45
CA SER A 261 -4.52 6.28 27.75
C SER A 261 -3.97 5.45 28.92
N ALA A 262 -3.62 4.18 28.70
CA ALA A 262 -2.92 3.33 29.66
C ALA A 262 -1.42 3.65 29.81
N GLY A 263 -0.90 4.64 29.06
CA GLY A 263 0.50 5.07 29.11
C GLY A 263 1.46 4.25 28.25
N VAL A 264 0.96 3.36 27.39
CA VAL A 264 1.80 2.59 26.46
C VAL A 264 2.22 3.49 25.28
N PRO A 265 3.51 3.59 24.95
CA PRO A 265 3.96 4.22 23.72
C PRO A 265 3.46 3.44 22.50
N VAL A 266 2.58 4.05 21.68
CA VAL A 266 2.07 3.44 20.44
C VAL A 266 2.47 4.28 19.23
N LEU A 267 3.41 3.77 18.44
CA LEU A 267 3.84 4.34 17.17
C LEU A 267 2.99 3.79 16.03
N LEU A 268 2.40 4.69 15.24
CA LEU A 268 1.81 4.36 13.95
C LEU A 268 2.75 4.89 12.85
N ALA A 269 3.39 3.96 12.15
CA ALA A 269 4.22 4.23 10.97
C ALA A 269 3.34 4.60 9.75
N PRO A 270 3.90 5.22 8.70
CA PRO A 270 3.16 5.41 7.46
C PRO A 270 2.89 4.07 6.76
N GLU A 271 1.79 4.02 6.01
CA GLU A 271 1.58 3.04 4.95
C GLU A 271 2.66 3.15 3.85
N VAL A 272 2.99 2.04 3.21
CA VAL A 272 3.95 1.98 2.11
C VAL A 272 3.29 1.24 0.94
N TRP A 273 3.09 1.99 -0.15
CA TRP A 273 2.47 1.52 -1.40
C TRP A 273 3.39 1.75 -2.61
N SER A 274 4.64 2.16 -2.37
CA SER A 274 5.66 2.41 -3.39
C SER A 274 7.07 2.15 -2.84
N LEU A 275 8.03 1.88 -3.73
CA LEU A 275 9.41 1.57 -3.34
C LEU A 275 10.07 2.75 -2.62
N SER A 276 9.72 3.98 -3.02
CA SER A 276 10.26 5.22 -2.44
C SER A 276 9.75 5.55 -1.02
N ALA A 277 8.67 4.91 -0.55
CA ALA A 277 8.12 5.15 0.79
C ALA A 277 8.72 4.24 1.89
N LEU A 278 9.34 3.11 1.52
CA LEU A 278 9.96 2.19 2.48
C LEU A 278 11.02 2.86 3.38
N PRO A 279 11.97 3.68 2.88
CA PRO A 279 12.99 4.29 3.72
C PRO A 279 12.43 5.14 4.87
N GLN A 280 11.32 5.85 4.63
CA GLN A 280 10.66 6.66 5.67
C GLN A 280 10.09 5.78 6.80
N ARG A 281 9.44 4.66 6.45
CA ARG A 281 8.92 3.68 7.41
C ARG A 281 10.06 3.07 8.25
N VAL A 282 11.15 2.64 7.61
CA VAL A 282 12.31 2.06 8.32
C VAL A 282 12.97 3.07 9.25
N SER A 283 13.21 4.31 8.80
CA SER A 283 13.80 5.36 9.63
C SER A 283 12.95 5.64 10.87
N MET A 284 11.64 5.85 10.70
CA MET A 284 10.73 6.13 11.81
C MET A 284 10.71 5.02 12.88
N ILE A 285 10.70 3.75 12.45
CA ILE A 285 10.72 2.58 13.35
C ILE A 285 12.07 2.47 14.06
N ALA A 286 13.18 2.62 13.33
CA ALA A 286 14.53 2.55 13.88
C ALA A 286 14.82 3.70 14.87
N GLU A 287 14.38 4.92 14.57
CA GLU A 287 14.47 6.07 15.47
C GLU A 287 13.66 5.85 16.75
N ALA A 288 12.44 5.35 16.65
CA ALA A 288 11.60 5.08 17.83
C ALA A 288 12.19 3.96 18.71
N LEU A 289 12.83 2.96 18.11
CA LEU A 289 13.52 1.88 18.82
C LEU A 289 14.93 2.25 19.31
N GLY A 290 15.42 3.46 19.02
CA GLY A 290 16.73 3.94 19.48
C GLY A 290 17.92 3.44 18.66
N VAL A 291 17.70 2.94 17.45
CA VAL A 291 18.68 2.24 16.61
C VAL A 291 18.86 2.84 15.19
N PRO A 292 18.95 4.18 15.03
CA PRO A 292 18.90 4.84 13.71
C PRO A 292 20.04 4.43 12.77
N SER A 293 21.21 4.04 13.29
CA SER A 293 22.32 3.51 12.47
C SER A 293 22.01 2.15 11.85
N ALA A 294 21.30 1.26 12.56
CA ALA A 294 20.78 0.02 12.01
C ALA A 294 19.65 0.28 11.01
N GLY A 295 18.81 1.28 11.26
CA GLY A 295 17.82 1.79 10.31
C GLY A 295 18.45 2.19 8.97
N GLN A 296 19.46 3.06 9.02
CA GLN A 296 20.19 3.51 7.83
C GLN A 296 20.86 2.34 7.08
N ALA A 297 21.49 1.40 7.79
CA ALA A 297 22.08 0.21 7.17
C ALA A 297 21.04 -0.71 6.51
N LEU A 298 19.84 -0.86 7.11
CA LEU A 298 18.75 -1.65 6.55
C LEU A 298 18.16 -0.98 5.29
N ILE A 299 18.06 0.35 5.29
CA ILE A 299 17.68 1.13 4.11
C ILE A 299 18.68 0.89 2.97
N GLU A 300 19.98 1.03 3.23
CA GLU A 300 21.03 0.83 2.23
C GLU A 300 21.02 -0.59 1.64
N VAL A 301 20.85 -1.63 2.47
CA VAL A 301 20.71 -3.02 2.01
C VAL A 301 19.45 -3.21 1.15
N SER A 302 18.33 -2.64 1.55
CA SER A 302 17.04 -2.76 0.84
C SER A 302 17.08 -2.02 -0.51
N GLU A 303 17.60 -0.78 -0.53
CA GLU A 303 17.77 0.02 -1.75
C GLU A 303 18.77 -0.63 -2.71
N GLN A 304 19.87 -1.23 -2.20
CA GLN A 304 20.83 -1.95 -3.03
C GLN A 304 20.20 -3.21 -3.65
N ALA A 305 19.40 -3.96 -2.90
CA ALA A 305 18.70 -5.14 -3.42
C ALA A 305 17.68 -4.76 -4.51
N VAL A 306 16.90 -3.69 -4.32
CA VAL A 306 15.99 -3.16 -5.33
C VAL A 306 16.75 -2.64 -6.55
N ALA A 307 17.85 -1.90 -6.36
CA ALA A 307 18.66 -1.39 -7.46
C ALA A 307 19.34 -2.48 -8.28
N GLN A 308 19.70 -3.61 -7.66
CA GLN A 308 20.19 -4.80 -8.38
C GLN A 308 19.05 -5.46 -9.16
N ALA A 309 17.90 -5.70 -8.54
CA ALA A 309 16.74 -6.27 -9.19
C ALA A 309 16.32 -5.47 -10.45
N LEU A 310 16.27 -4.14 -10.35
CA LEU A 310 15.97 -3.26 -11.50
C LEU A 310 17.03 -3.30 -12.62
N GLN A 311 18.29 -3.63 -12.30
CA GLN A 311 19.33 -3.85 -13.32
C GLN A 311 19.16 -5.20 -14.00
N ASP A 312 18.82 -6.24 -13.23
CA ASP A 312 18.58 -7.59 -13.75
C ASP A 312 17.32 -7.63 -14.64
N VAL A 313 16.25 -6.92 -14.24
CA VAL A 313 15.01 -6.74 -15.02
C VAL A 313 15.30 -6.18 -16.42
N ALA A 314 16.27 -5.28 -16.55
CA ALA A 314 16.63 -4.68 -17.84
C ALA A 314 17.28 -5.65 -18.85
N ALA A 315 17.56 -6.90 -18.45
CA ALA A 315 17.98 -7.96 -19.35
C ALA A 315 16.80 -8.69 -20.04
N TYR A 316 15.58 -8.60 -19.47
CA TYR A 316 14.37 -9.20 -20.05
C TYR A 316 13.81 -8.33 -21.18
N THR A 317 13.22 -8.98 -22.19
CA THR A 317 12.63 -8.29 -23.36
C THR A 317 11.11 -8.39 -23.42
N SER A 318 10.51 -9.29 -22.64
CA SER A 318 9.06 -9.47 -22.54
C SER A 318 8.41 -8.38 -21.69
N VAL A 319 7.23 -7.90 -22.10
CA VAL A 319 6.47 -6.87 -21.36
C VAL A 319 5.01 -7.32 -21.23
N PRO A 320 4.71 -8.34 -20.40
CA PRO A 320 3.36 -8.87 -20.27
C PRO A 320 2.38 -7.85 -19.67
N ARG A 321 1.11 -7.94 -20.07
CA ARG A 321 0.00 -7.19 -19.45
C ARG A 321 -0.55 -8.01 -18.28
N VAL A 322 -0.41 -7.52 -17.06
CA VAL A 322 -0.78 -8.26 -15.86
C VAL A 322 -1.94 -7.58 -15.17
N ALA A 323 -2.95 -8.34 -14.76
CA ALA A 323 -4.00 -7.87 -13.87
C ALA A 323 -3.74 -8.39 -12.45
N PHE A 324 -3.58 -7.48 -11.48
CA PHE A 324 -3.63 -7.85 -10.08
C PHE A 324 -5.09 -8.06 -9.65
N LEU A 325 -5.38 -9.22 -9.05
CA LEU A 325 -6.68 -9.53 -8.46
C LEU A 325 -6.52 -9.77 -6.96
N TYR A 326 -7.14 -8.93 -6.15
CA TYR A 326 -7.29 -9.18 -4.72
C TYR A 326 -8.57 -9.99 -4.48
N VAL A 327 -8.38 -11.20 -3.95
CA VAL A 327 -9.42 -12.25 -3.89
C VAL A 327 -9.58 -12.71 -2.43
N ARG A 328 -10.81 -12.69 -1.91
CA ARG A 328 -11.19 -13.30 -0.62
C ARG A 328 -12.57 -13.94 -0.76
N GLY A 329 -12.60 -15.16 -1.28
CA GLY A 329 -13.83 -15.87 -1.64
C GLY A 329 -14.78 -16.10 -0.46
N SER A 330 -14.23 -16.40 0.73
CA SER A 330 -15.00 -16.54 1.98
C SER A 330 -15.73 -15.27 2.42
N ALA A 331 -15.30 -14.09 1.95
CA ALA A 331 -15.93 -12.80 2.21
C ALA A 331 -16.66 -12.22 0.98
N SER A 332 -16.70 -12.96 -0.14
CA SER A 332 -17.16 -12.45 -1.46
C SER A 332 -16.49 -11.15 -1.93
N VAL A 333 -15.24 -10.90 -1.52
CA VAL A 333 -14.48 -9.72 -1.94
C VAL A 333 -13.61 -10.08 -3.14
N TYR A 334 -13.91 -9.45 -4.27
CA TYR A 334 -13.20 -9.63 -5.54
C TYR A 334 -12.90 -8.25 -6.12
N LEU A 335 -11.62 -7.88 -6.16
CA LEU A 335 -11.17 -6.55 -6.57
C LEU A 335 -10.09 -6.67 -7.65
N LEU A 336 -10.24 -5.88 -8.72
CA LEU A 336 -9.23 -5.64 -9.73
C LEU A 336 -8.36 -4.45 -9.30
N GLY A 337 -7.05 -4.67 -9.26
CA GLY A 337 -6.05 -3.66 -8.96
C GLY A 337 -5.97 -2.57 -10.03
N GLY A 338 -5.51 -1.40 -9.63
CA GLY A 338 -5.23 -0.26 -10.51
C GLY A 338 -4.16 0.64 -9.92
N SER A 339 -4.13 1.90 -10.35
CA SER A 339 -3.12 2.87 -9.90
C SER A 339 -3.21 3.13 -8.39
N GLY A 340 -2.08 2.98 -7.68
CA GLY A 340 -2.01 3.09 -6.23
C GLY A 340 -2.45 1.85 -5.46
N SER A 341 -2.52 0.68 -6.12
CA SER A 341 -2.77 -0.61 -5.46
C SER A 341 -1.51 -1.18 -4.79
N GLY A 342 -0.34 -0.65 -5.14
CA GLY A 342 0.98 -1.17 -4.77
C GLY A 342 1.45 -2.28 -5.71
N ALA A 343 0.55 -3.12 -6.22
CA ALA A 343 0.87 -4.07 -7.27
C ALA A 343 1.30 -3.36 -8.57
N ASP A 344 0.79 -2.17 -8.85
CA ASP A 344 1.15 -1.36 -10.01
C ASP A 344 2.62 -0.93 -10.01
N GLU A 345 3.15 -0.49 -8.85
CA GLU A 345 4.58 -0.18 -8.67
C GLU A 345 5.44 -1.45 -8.84
N LEU A 346 5.04 -2.57 -8.23
CA LEU A 346 5.81 -3.82 -8.26
C LEU A 346 5.83 -4.47 -9.65
N LEU A 347 4.72 -4.41 -10.39
CA LEU A 347 4.63 -4.88 -11.76
C LEU A 347 5.50 -4.02 -12.69
N ALA A 348 5.44 -2.69 -12.54
CA ALA A 348 6.31 -1.79 -13.29
C ALA A 348 7.81 -2.02 -12.98
N ALA A 349 8.16 -2.25 -11.71
CA ALA A 349 9.51 -2.59 -11.29
C ALA A 349 9.98 -3.95 -11.83
N ALA A 350 9.07 -4.91 -12.01
CA ALA A 350 9.34 -6.22 -12.60
C ALA A 350 9.32 -6.24 -14.14
N GLY A 351 9.14 -5.09 -14.80
CA GLY A 351 9.14 -4.96 -16.27
C GLY A 351 7.80 -5.25 -16.95
N ALA A 352 6.72 -5.42 -16.18
CA ALA A 352 5.37 -5.66 -16.71
C ALA A 352 4.50 -4.39 -16.75
N ILE A 353 3.39 -4.47 -17.48
CA ILE A 353 2.34 -3.44 -17.50
C ILE A 353 1.20 -3.91 -16.59
N ASP A 354 0.97 -3.20 -15.47
CA ASP A 354 -0.31 -3.33 -14.76
C ASP A 354 -1.43 -2.80 -15.68
N ILE A 355 -2.30 -3.70 -16.11
CA ILE A 355 -3.31 -3.37 -17.11
C ILE A 355 -4.53 -2.65 -16.52
N GLY A 356 -4.75 -2.74 -15.20
CA GLY A 356 -5.77 -1.94 -14.52
C GLY A 356 -5.33 -0.48 -14.42
N ALA A 357 -4.09 -0.24 -13.97
CA ALA A 357 -3.48 1.08 -13.91
C ALA A 357 -3.38 1.73 -15.30
N ALA A 358 -2.98 0.96 -16.33
CA ALA A 358 -2.90 1.45 -17.71
C ALA A 358 -4.28 1.78 -18.33
N ASN A 359 -5.38 1.24 -17.79
CA ASN A 359 -6.76 1.62 -18.16
C ASN A 359 -7.37 2.68 -17.23
N GLY A 360 -6.59 3.26 -16.31
CA GLY A 360 -7.03 4.32 -15.40
C GLY A 360 -7.94 3.84 -14.27
N LEU A 361 -7.91 2.54 -13.93
CA LEU A 361 -8.65 2.03 -12.78
C LEU A 361 -8.04 2.56 -11.47
N PRO A 362 -8.87 2.91 -10.47
CA PRO A 362 -8.39 3.20 -9.11
C PRO A 362 -7.80 1.93 -8.45
N ALA A 363 -7.00 2.14 -7.41
CA ALA A 363 -6.29 1.12 -6.64
C ALA A 363 -7.06 -0.19 -6.42
N PHE A 364 -8.36 -0.12 -6.08
CA PHE A 364 -9.21 -1.29 -5.94
C PHE A 364 -10.59 -1.04 -6.56
N THR A 365 -10.86 -1.69 -7.68
CA THR A 365 -12.14 -1.65 -8.40
C THR A 365 -12.89 -2.98 -8.20
N PRO A 366 -14.21 -3.01 -7.94
CA PRO A 366 -14.96 -4.27 -7.92
C PRO A 366 -14.77 -5.07 -9.21
N LEU A 367 -14.45 -6.35 -9.09
CA LEU A 367 -14.26 -7.24 -10.24
C LEU A 367 -15.63 -7.54 -10.90
N THR A 368 -15.88 -6.95 -12.07
CA THR A 368 -17.00 -7.33 -12.94
C THR A 368 -16.51 -8.07 -14.18
N ALA A 369 -17.41 -8.82 -14.83
CA ALA A 369 -17.07 -9.57 -16.04
C ALA A 369 -16.66 -8.62 -17.19
N GLU A 370 -17.30 -7.47 -17.28
CA GLU A 370 -17.02 -6.42 -18.25
C GLU A 370 -15.64 -5.80 -18.01
N ALA A 371 -15.31 -5.46 -16.77
CA ALA A 371 -14.04 -4.84 -16.41
C ALA A 371 -12.84 -5.73 -16.75
N ILE A 372 -12.89 -7.02 -16.40
CA ILE A 372 -11.77 -7.93 -16.65
C ILE A 372 -11.63 -8.32 -18.13
N VAL A 373 -12.75 -8.42 -18.86
CA VAL A 373 -12.74 -8.66 -20.32
C VAL A 373 -12.30 -7.42 -21.09
N GLN A 374 -12.59 -6.21 -20.61
CA GLN A 374 -12.12 -4.97 -21.24
C GLN A 374 -10.60 -4.80 -21.13
N VAL A 375 -10.00 -5.17 -20.00
CA VAL A 375 -8.54 -5.05 -19.81
C VAL A 375 -7.76 -6.23 -20.39
N ASP A 376 -8.39 -7.42 -20.51
CA ASP A 376 -7.85 -8.65 -21.12
C ASP A 376 -6.35 -8.90 -20.84
N PRO A 377 -5.99 -9.35 -19.62
CA PRO A 377 -4.61 -9.57 -19.22
C PRO A 377 -4.00 -10.81 -19.88
N ASP A 378 -2.67 -10.80 -20.03
CA ASP A 378 -1.84 -11.96 -20.37
C ASP A 378 -1.57 -12.86 -19.16
N VAL A 379 -1.50 -12.27 -17.96
CA VAL A 379 -1.23 -12.97 -16.68
C VAL A 379 -2.15 -12.44 -15.58
N LEU A 380 -2.66 -13.33 -14.73
CA LEU A 380 -3.32 -12.96 -13.46
C LEU A 380 -2.32 -13.02 -12.32
N LEU A 381 -2.12 -11.91 -11.62
CA LEU A 381 -1.36 -11.86 -10.36
C LEU A 381 -2.35 -11.93 -9.20
N VAL A 382 -2.16 -12.87 -8.28
CA VAL A 382 -3.03 -13.10 -7.10
C VAL A 382 -2.20 -13.31 -5.84
N MET A 383 -2.86 -13.14 -4.69
CA MET A 383 -2.35 -13.59 -3.39
C MET A 383 -2.64 -15.09 -3.17
N THR A 384 -1.71 -15.84 -2.56
CA THR A 384 -1.84 -17.30 -2.36
C THR A 384 -3.08 -17.70 -1.57
N ARG A 385 -3.30 -17.10 -0.38
CA ARG A 385 -4.51 -17.39 0.43
C ARG A 385 -5.78 -16.94 -0.29
N GLY A 386 -5.67 -15.92 -1.13
CA GLY A 386 -6.77 -15.46 -1.98
C GLY A 386 -7.15 -16.48 -3.05
N LEU A 387 -6.16 -17.04 -3.74
CA LEU A 387 -6.32 -18.12 -4.70
C LEU A 387 -6.93 -19.37 -4.05
N ASP A 388 -6.45 -19.77 -2.88
CA ASP A 388 -6.99 -20.91 -2.14
C ASP A 388 -8.45 -20.65 -1.72
N SER A 389 -8.79 -19.42 -1.30
CA SER A 389 -10.14 -19.05 -0.86
C SER A 389 -11.23 -19.13 -1.93
N VAL A 390 -10.85 -19.23 -3.21
CA VAL A 390 -11.78 -19.45 -4.34
C VAL A 390 -11.75 -20.88 -4.88
N GLY A 391 -10.94 -21.78 -4.31
CA GLY A 391 -10.78 -23.16 -4.79
C GLY A 391 -9.63 -23.34 -5.79
N GLY A 392 -8.56 -22.55 -5.65
CA GLY A 392 -7.38 -22.64 -6.50
C GLY A 392 -7.59 -22.07 -7.90
N ILE A 393 -6.74 -22.50 -8.85
CA ILE A 393 -6.73 -21.99 -10.23
C ILE A 393 -8.09 -22.17 -10.90
N ASP A 394 -8.67 -23.37 -10.83
CA ASP A 394 -9.92 -23.65 -11.54
C ASP A 394 -11.10 -22.83 -10.98
N GLY A 395 -11.09 -22.57 -9.67
CA GLY A 395 -12.03 -21.67 -9.02
C GLY A 395 -11.86 -20.20 -9.40
N LEU A 396 -10.60 -19.72 -9.47
CA LEU A 396 -10.28 -18.38 -9.98
C LEU A 396 -10.74 -18.22 -11.44
N LEU A 397 -10.42 -19.17 -12.31
CA LEU A 397 -10.79 -19.13 -13.73
C LEU A 397 -12.30 -19.27 -13.97
N ALA A 398 -13.04 -19.82 -13.01
CA ALA A 398 -14.51 -19.89 -13.03
C ALA A 398 -15.20 -18.58 -12.58
N LEU A 399 -14.48 -17.57 -12.07
CA LEU A 399 -15.08 -16.28 -11.72
C LEU A 399 -15.59 -15.55 -12.98
N PRO A 400 -16.69 -14.77 -12.88
CA PRO A 400 -17.31 -14.11 -14.02
C PRO A 400 -16.34 -13.27 -14.86
N GLY A 401 -16.33 -13.52 -16.17
CA GLY A 401 -15.47 -12.83 -17.15
C GLY A 401 -14.02 -13.32 -17.23
N ILE A 402 -13.46 -13.91 -16.16
CA ILE A 402 -12.06 -14.36 -16.17
C ILE A 402 -11.82 -15.41 -17.27
N SER A 403 -12.71 -16.41 -17.40
CA SER A 403 -12.61 -17.49 -18.40
C SER A 403 -12.51 -17.02 -19.86
N SER A 404 -12.91 -15.78 -20.17
CA SER A 404 -12.85 -15.20 -21.51
C SER A 404 -11.50 -14.55 -21.84
N THR A 405 -10.65 -14.28 -20.84
CA THR A 405 -9.37 -13.56 -20.99
C THR A 405 -8.29 -14.39 -21.68
N ARG A 406 -7.22 -13.73 -22.15
CA ARG A 406 -5.99 -14.41 -22.62
C ARG A 406 -5.33 -15.21 -21.49
N ALA A 407 -5.16 -14.62 -20.31
CA ALA A 407 -4.59 -15.29 -19.13
C ALA A 407 -5.32 -16.58 -18.72
N ALA A 408 -6.66 -16.63 -18.84
CA ALA A 408 -7.41 -17.85 -18.53
C ALA A 408 -7.20 -18.96 -19.55
N LYS A 409 -7.05 -18.62 -20.84
CA LYS A 409 -6.81 -19.60 -21.93
C LYS A 409 -5.44 -20.27 -21.82
N SER A 410 -4.43 -19.50 -21.40
CA SER A 410 -3.07 -20.01 -21.11
C SER A 410 -2.91 -20.54 -19.67
N ARG A 411 -3.92 -20.38 -18.81
CA ARG A 411 -3.84 -20.62 -17.35
C ARG A 411 -2.67 -19.88 -16.68
N ALA A 412 -2.31 -18.72 -17.21
CA ALA A 412 -1.21 -17.88 -16.74
C ALA A 412 -1.59 -17.19 -15.43
N VAL A 413 -1.25 -17.84 -14.31
CA VAL A 413 -1.48 -17.34 -12.95
C VAL A 413 -0.16 -17.32 -12.19
N ILE A 414 0.19 -16.16 -11.63
CA ILE A 414 1.26 -16.01 -10.64
C ILE A 414 0.61 -15.76 -9.29
N ALA A 415 0.89 -16.64 -8.33
CA ALA A 415 0.41 -16.54 -6.96
C ALA A 415 1.57 -16.16 -6.04
N VAL A 416 1.50 -14.99 -5.43
CA VAL A 416 2.53 -14.49 -4.50
C VAL A 416 2.00 -14.57 -3.09
N ASP A 417 2.85 -14.96 -2.15
CA ASP A 417 2.52 -14.98 -0.74
C ASP A 417 1.93 -13.63 -0.28
N ASP A 418 0.79 -13.70 0.41
CA ASP A 418 0.13 -12.56 1.03
C ASP A 418 1.09 -11.72 1.90
N ASP A 419 2.06 -12.37 2.56
CA ASP A 419 3.05 -11.74 3.44
C ASP A 419 4.19 -11.05 2.69
N LEU A 420 4.29 -11.27 1.38
CA LEU A 420 5.36 -10.73 0.53
C LEU A 420 4.82 -9.68 -0.44
N LEU A 421 3.69 -9.95 -1.11
CA LEU A 421 3.24 -9.18 -2.27
C LEU A 421 3.00 -7.69 -1.99
N LEU A 422 2.33 -7.35 -0.89
CA LEU A 422 2.00 -5.94 -0.55
C LEU A 422 2.66 -5.51 0.77
N SER A 423 3.66 -6.25 1.26
CA SER A 423 4.40 -5.93 2.48
C SER A 423 5.34 -4.74 2.29
N PHE A 424 5.89 -4.58 1.07
CA PHE A 424 6.94 -3.60 0.74
C PHE A 424 8.12 -3.61 1.72
N GLY A 425 8.42 -4.75 2.36
CA GLY A 425 9.47 -4.88 3.36
C GLY A 425 10.89 -5.01 2.78
N PRO A 426 11.88 -5.36 3.62
CA PRO A 426 13.28 -5.54 3.21
C PRO A 426 13.50 -6.61 2.12
N ARG A 427 12.51 -7.47 1.86
CA ARG A 427 12.54 -8.53 0.84
C ARG A 427 12.11 -8.09 -0.56
N THR A 428 11.68 -6.83 -0.73
CA THR A 428 11.08 -6.32 -1.97
C THR A 428 11.96 -6.47 -3.20
N GLY A 429 13.28 -6.28 -3.08
CA GLY A 429 14.21 -6.50 -4.19
C GLY A 429 14.17 -7.93 -4.74
N ALA A 430 14.15 -8.93 -3.86
CA ALA A 430 14.10 -10.34 -4.26
C ALA A 430 12.74 -10.73 -4.86
N LEU A 431 11.64 -10.14 -4.37
CA LEU A 431 10.31 -10.25 -4.99
C LEU A 431 10.33 -9.70 -6.43
N ILE A 432 10.89 -8.51 -6.66
CA ILE A 432 10.99 -7.91 -8.00
C ILE A 432 11.77 -8.83 -8.95
N SER A 433 12.96 -9.30 -8.54
CA SER A 433 13.76 -10.23 -9.36
C SER A 433 12.98 -11.50 -9.74
N ARG A 434 12.25 -12.10 -8.78
CA ARG A 434 11.48 -13.33 -9.05
C ARG A 434 10.25 -13.07 -9.93
N LEU A 435 9.52 -11.98 -9.67
CA LEU A 435 8.40 -11.59 -10.52
C LEU A 435 8.86 -11.42 -11.96
N ALA A 436 9.96 -10.68 -12.18
CA ALA A 436 10.51 -10.45 -13.50
C ALA A 436 10.93 -11.74 -14.23
N GLU A 437 11.62 -12.66 -13.53
CA GLU A 437 11.99 -13.98 -14.06
C GLU A 437 10.76 -14.80 -14.50
N LEU A 438 9.69 -14.81 -13.69
CA LEU A 438 8.45 -15.52 -14.03
C LEU A 438 7.65 -14.80 -15.13
N LEU A 439 7.70 -13.47 -15.18
CA LEU A 439 6.99 -12.65 -16.16
C LEU A 439 7.64 -12.72 -17.55
N ASP A 440 8.96 -12.88 -17.64
CA ASP A 440 9.64 -13.09 -18.92
C ASP A 440 9.25 -14.41 -19.61
N MET A 441 8.79 -15.40 -18.84
CA MET A 441 8.19 -16.63 -19.39
C MET A 441 6.88 -16.39 -20.14
N TYR A 442 6.17 -15.29 -19.83
CA TYR A 442 4.90 -14.91 -20.44
C TYR A 442 5.12 -13.82 -21.50
N SER A 443 6.02 -14.09 -22.45
CA SER A 443 6.23 -13.21 -23.59
C SER A 443 4.95 -13.11 -24.42
N SER A 444 4.48 -11.87 -24.65
CA SER A 444 3.38 -11.59 -25.56
C SER A 444 3.86 -11.76 -27.00
N ASP A 445 3.55 -12.90 -27.62
CA ASP A 445 3.70 -13.11 -29.06
C ASP A 445 2.81 -12.12 -29.83
N THR A 446 3.40 -10.98 -30.23
CA THR A 446 2.91 -9.91 -31.14
C THR A 446 1.66 -9.12 -30.74
#